data_AF-A3YFQ8-F1
#
_entry.id   AF-A3YFQ8-F1
#
_cell.length_a   1.000
_cell.length_b   1.000
_cell.length_c   1.000
_cell.angle_alpha   90.00
_cell.angle_beta   90.00
_cell.angle_gamma   90.00
#
_symmetry.space_group_name_H-M   'P 1'
#
loop_
_entity.id
_entity.type
_entity.pdbx_description
1 polymer ?
#
loop_
_entity_poly.entity_id
_entity_poly.type
_entity_poly.pdbx_seq_one_letter_code
_entity_poly.pdbx_strand_id
1 'polypeptide(L)'
;MNDKETDMSNESNQDNTHSIAGKSLAQSGALAVQDAANTMRDMNTLLSTAAGVALANFIESGDPKYLEALDKLNAQAKDSKSNFIDLYTSVTDGK
;
A
#
# COMPACT_ATOMS: atom_id res chain seq x y z
N MET A 1 -35.76 -23.35 -35.08
CA MET A 1 -35.40 -21.92 -35.04
C MET A 1 -35.02 -21.45 -33.63
N ASN A 2 -34.48 -22.33 -32.75
CA ASN A 2 -34.23 -22.00 -31.33
C ASN A 2 -32.75 -22.05 -30.90
N ASP A 3 -31.80 -22.34 -31.79
CA ASP A 3 -30.39 -22.53 -31.38
C ASP A 3 -29.56 -21.23 -31.40
N LYS A 4 -30.09 -20.11 -31.92
CA LYS A 4 -29.36 -18.83 -32.02
C LYS A 4 -29.57 -17.87 -30.85
N GLU A 5 -30.63 -18.05 -30.06
CA GLU A 5 -30.96 -17.17 -28.92
C GLU A 5 -30.21 -17.56 -27.64
N THR A 6 -29.90 -18.84 -27.47
CA THR A 6 -29.13 -19.40 -26.36
C THR A 6 -27.63 -19.10 -26.45
N ASP A 7 -27.10 -18.83 -27.65
CA ASP A 7 -25.68 -18.57 -27.88
C ASP A 7 -25.32 -17.09 -27.58
N MET A 8 -26.12 -16.14 -28.09
CA MET A 8 -25.92 -14.69 -27.86
C MET A 8 -26.17 -14.25 -26.41
N SER A 9 -27.04 -14.96 -25.68
CA SER A 9 -27.31 -14.70 -24.26
C SER A 9 -26.18 -15.21 -23.35
N ASN A 10 -25.40 -16.19 -23.81
CA ASN A 10 -24.26 -16.72 -23.08
C ASN A 10 -23.00 -15.87 -23.32
N GLU A 11 -22.75 -15.43 -24.56
CA GLU A 11 -21.64 -14.51 -24.89
C GLU A 11 -21.77 -13.15 -24.20
N SER A 12 -22.97 -12.55 -24.20
CA SER A 12 -23.22 -11.26 -23.51
C SER A 12 -23.10 -11.37 -21.99
N ASN A 13 -23.53 -12.47 -21.38
CA ASN A 13 -23.33 -12.72 -19.95
C ASN A 13 -21.87 -13.00 -19.60
N GLN A 14 -21.12 -13.65 -20.48
CA GLN A 14 -19.69 -13.91 -20.29
C GLN A 14 -18.88 -12.62 -20.38
N ASP A 15 -19.18 -11.73 -21.33
CA ASP A 15 -18.54 -10.41 -21.47
C ASP A 15 -18.85 -9.49 -20.27
N ASN A 16 -20.10 -9.51 -19.79
CA ASN A 16 -20.49 -8.83 -18.55
C ASN A 16 -19.76 -9.37 -17.33
N THR A 17 -19.61 -10.70 -17.22
CA THR A 17 -18.91 -11.36 -16.10
C THR A 17 -17.42 -11.01 -16.09
N HIS A 18 -16.77 -11.03 -17.26
CA HIS A 18 -15.36 -10.59 -17.39
C HIS A 18 -15.18 -9.10 -17.08
N SER A 19 -16.09 -8.25 -17.54
CA SER A 19 -16.09 -6.82 -17.24
C SER A 19 -16.22 -6.53 -15.74
N ILE A 20 -17.14 -7.23 -15.05
CA ILE A 20 -17.32 -7.11 -13.61
C ILE A 20 -16.08 -7.62 -12.88
N ALA A 21 -15.54 -8.78 -13.26
CA ALA A 21 -14.33 -9.33 -12.65
C ALA A 21 -13.13 -8.38 -12.78
N GLY A 22 -12.91 -7.78 -13.96
CA GLY A 22 -11.85 -6.80 -14.18
C GLY A 22 -12.02 -5.53 -13.33
N LYS A 23 -13.26 -5.01 -13.24
CA LYS A 23 -13.58 -3.86 -12.37
C LYS A 23 -13.34 -4.18 -10.89
N SER A 24 -13.75 -5.36 -10.43
CA SER A 24 -13.54 -5.81 -9.06
C SER A 24 -12.05 -5.98 -8.73
N LEU A 25 -11.25 -6.52 -9.66
CA LEU A 25 -9.81 -6.63 -9.50
C LEU A 25 -9.16 -5.25 -9.36
N ALA A 26 -9.45 -4.33 -10.28
CA ALA A 26 -8.94 -2.96 -10.23
C ALA A 26 -9.34 -2.23 -8.94
N GLN A 27 -10.59 -2.39 -8.49
CA GLN A 27 -11.07 -1.81 -7.24
C GLN A 27 -10.37 -2.40 -6.02
N SER A 28 -10.20 -3.72 -5.96
CA SER A 28 -9.50 -4.38 -4.85
C SER A 28 -8.03 -3.96 -4.76
N GLY A 29 -7.35 -3.82 -5.91
CA GLY A 29 -6.00 -3.28 -5.97
C GLY A 29 -5.92 -1.82 -5.51
N ALA A 30 -6.86 -0.98 -5.95
CA ALA A 30 -6.91 0.42 -5.51
C ALA A 30 -7.11 0.55 -3.98
N LEU A 31 -7.93 -0.31 -3.38
CA LEU A 31 -8.12 -0.36 -1.93
C LEU A 31 -6.82 -0.79 -1.22
N ALA A 32 -6.15 -1.84 -1.71
CA ALA A 32 -4.89 -2.30 -1.15
C ALA A 32 -3.80 -1.19 -1.16
N VAL A 33 -3.68 -0.47 -2.28
CA VAL A 33 -2.76 0.68 -2.39
C VAL A 33 -3.13 1.79 -1.42
N GLN A 34 -4.42 2.08 -1.26
CA GLN A 34 -4.90 3.09 -0.32
C GLN A 34 -4.60 2.73 1.13
N ASP A 35 -4.80 1.47 1.51
CA ASP A 35 -4.49 0.95 2.85
C ASP A 35 -3.00 1.00 3.16
N ALA A 36 -2.14 0.65 2.19
CA ALA A 36 -0.70 0.81 2.34
C ALA A 36 -0.27 2.28 2.44
N ALA A 37 -0.89 3.18 1.67
CA ALA A 37 -0.61 4.62 1.77
C ALA A 37 -1.00 5.18 3.15
N ASN A 38 -2.15 4.74 3.69
CA ASN A 38 -2.60 5.09 5.03
C ASN A 38 -1.60 4.56 6.08
N THR A 39 -1.24 3.28 6.00
CA THR A 39 -0.28 2.64 6.90
C THR A 39 1.07 3.36 6.89
N MET A 40 1.60 3.69 5.70
CA MET A 40 2.86 4.43 5.55
C MET A 40 2.79 5.81 6.23
N ARG A 41 1.67 6.53 6.05
CA ARG A 41 1.46 7.85 6.67
C ARG A 41 1.42 7.75 8.19
N ASP A 42 0.69 6.78 8.72
CA ASP A 42 0.54 6.59 10.16
C ASP A 42 1.88 6.21 10.79
N MET A 43 2.62 5.28 10.16
CA MET A 43 3.97 4.93 10.58
C MET A 43 4.91 6.15 10.54
N ASN A 44 4.93 6.93 9.47
CA ASN A 44 5.79 8.11 9.39
C ASN A 44 5.45 9.18 10.44
N THR A 45 4.18 9.26 10.87
CA THR A 45 3.76 10.16 11.95
C THR A 45 4.32 9.69 13.30
N LEU A 46 4.22 8.39 13.58
CA LEU A 46 4.79 7.78 14.80
C LEU A 46 6.31 7.90 14.82
N LEU A 47 6.98 7.59 13.70
CA LEU A 47 8.44 7.68 13.57
C LEU A 47 8.93 9.12 13.73
N SER A 48 8.25 10.10 13.13
CA SER A 48 8.58 11.53 13.30
C SER A 48 8.46 11.97 14.77
N THR A 49 7.43 11.49 15.46
CA THR A 49 7.23 11.80 16.88
C THR A 49 8.35 11.19 17.73
N ALA A 50 8.67 9.91 17.50
CA ALA A 50 9.76 9.23 18.18
C ALA A 50 11.12 9.88 17.90
N ALA A 51 11.36 10.32 16.66
CA ALA A 51 12.58 11.01 16.26
C ALA A 51 12.70 12.37 16.97
N GLY A 52 11.61 13.12 17.07
CA GLY A 52 11.58 14.37 17.85
C GLY A 52 11.96 14.15 19.33
N VAL A 53 11.42 13.10 19.95
CA VAL A 53 11.75 12.72 21.34
C VAL A 53 13.21 12.29 21.47
N ALA A 54 13.72 11.44 20.56
CA ALA A 54 15.12 11.00 20.58
C ALA A 54 16.07 12.20 20.40
N LEU A 55 15.78 13.10 19.47
CA LEU A 55 16.58 14.30 19.22
C LEU A 55 16.58 15.23 20.44
N ALA A 56 15.43 15.46 21.07
CA ALA A 56 15.35 16.29 22.28
C ALA A 56 16.22 15.71 23.40
N ASN A 57 16.13 14.40 23.65
CA ASN A 57 16.95 13.74 24.66
C ASN A 57 18.45 13.79 24.33
N PHE A 58 18.84 13.68 23.04
CA PHE A 58 20.23 13.85 22.63
C PHE A 58 20.73 15.26 22.94
N ILE A 59 19.96 16.30 22.61
CA ILE A 59 20.33 17.70 22.87
C ILE A 59 20.49 17.95 24.38
N GLU A 60 19.59 17.39 25.19
CA GLU A 60 19.60 17.57 26.64
C GLU A 60 20.77 16.83 27.33
N SER A 61 21.02 15.59 26.93
CA SER A 61 21.96 14.71 27.64
C SER A 61 23.34 14.57 27.00
N GLY A 62 23.46 14.84 25.70
CA GLY A 62 24.63 14.50 24.89
C GLY A 62 24.86 13.00 24.68
N ASP A 63 23.95 12.13 25.13
CA ASP A 63 24.14 10.68 25.10
C ASP A 63 23.99 10.12 23.67
N PRO A 64 25.04 9.53 23.08
CA PRO A 64 25.03 9.07 21.68
C PRO A 64 24.04 7.94 21.41
N LYS A 65 23.51 7.23 22.42
CA LYS A 65 22.49 6.19 22.19
C LYS A 65 21.24 6.74 21.48
N TYR A 66 20.94 8.02 21.65
CA TYR A 66 19.81 8.66 21.01
C TYR A 66 20.06 8.91 19.51
N LEU A 67 21.32 9.02 19.08
CA LEU A 67 21.68 9.03 17.67
C LEU A 67 21.47 7.65 17.04
N GLU A 68 21.81 6.57 17.75
CA GLU A 68 21.52 5.21 17.30
C GLU A 68 20.00 4.97 17.16
N ALA A 69 19.20 5.51 18.09
CA ALA A 69 17.75 5.47 17.97
C ALA A 69 17.24 6.20 16.72
N LEU A 70 17.78 7.39 16.42
CA LEU A 70 17.44 8.14 15.20
C LEU A 70 17.78 7.36 13.92
N ASP A 71 18.93 6.68 13.88
CA ASP A 71 19.31 5.85 12.73
C ASP A 71 18.35 4.68 12.52
N LYS A 72 17.93 4.00 13.60
CA LYS A 72 16.92 2.93 13.54
C LYS A 72 15.56 3.45 13.06
N LEU A 73 15.13 4.61 13.53
CA LEU A 73 13.88 5.23 13.09
C LEU A 73 13.93 5.60 11.60
N ASN A 74 15.07 6.13 11.13
CA ASN A 74 15.29 6.41 9.71
C ASN A 74 15.27 5.13 8.85
N ALA A 75 15.83 4.02 9.34
CA ALA A 75 15.75 2.73 8.66
C ALA A 75 14.30 2.25 8.55
N GLN A 76 13.52 2.32 9.65
CA GLN A 76 12.11 1.94 9.64
C GLN A 76 11.27 2.79 8.67
N ALA A 77 11.57 4.09 8.54
CA ALA A 77 10.91 4.95 7.56
C ALA A 77 11.20 4.52 6.11
N LYS A 78 12.43 4.06 5.83
CA LYS A 78 12.80 3.51 4.52
C LYS A 78 12.08 2.20 4.24
N ASP A 79 12.00 1.32 5.22
CA ASP A 79 11.29 0.02 5.09
C ASP A 79 9.79 0.24 4.84
N SER A 80 9.16 1.15 5.59
CA SER A 80 7.76 1.56 5.38
C SER A 80 7.52 2.05 3.95
N LYS A 81 8.43 2.88 3.42
CA LYS A 81 8.39 3.34 2.03
C LYS A 81 8.58 2.20 1.03
N SER A 82 9.51 1.28 1.27
CA SER A 82 9.74 0.11 0.40
C SER A 82 8.48 -0.73 0.29
N ASN A 83 7.88 -1.09 1.44
CA ASN A 83 6.67 -1.89 1.48
C ASN A 83 5.51 -1.26 0.69
N PHE A 84 5.36 0.06 0.78
CA PHE A 84 4.36 0.78 -0.02
C PHE A 84 4.64 0.66 -1.53
N ILE A 85 5.89 0.84 -1.96
CA ILE A 85 6.30 0.72 -3.36
C ILE A 85 6.10 -0.72 -3.85
N ASP A 86 6.47 -1.71 -3.06
CA ASP A 86 6.34 -3.13 -3.40
C ASP A 86 4.86 -3.51 -3.59
N LEU A 87 3.97 -3.06 -2.71
CA LEU A 87 2.54 -3.29 -2.90
C LEU A 87 2.00 -2.53 -4.12
N TYR A 88 2.37 -1.26 -4.28
CA TYR A 88 1.95 -0.44 -5.41
C TYR A 88 2.32 -1.10 -6.75
N THR A 89 3.59 -1.50 -6.89
CA THR A 89 4.09 -2.20 -8.08
C THR A 89 3.40 -3.54 -8.28
N SER A 90 3.19 -4.34 -7.23
CA SER A 90 2.47 -5.62 -7.36
C SER A 90 1.04 -5.48 -7.91
N VAL A 91 0.36 -4.38 -7.56
CA VAL A 91 -1.00 -4.07 -8.03
C VAL A 91 -1.00 -3.49 -9.44
N THR A 92 0.01 -2.68 -9.80
CA THR A 92 0.09 -2.03 -11.11
C THR A 92 0.66 -2.93 -12.21
N ASP A 93 1.61 -3.78 -11.84
CA ASP A 93 2.35 -4.66 -12.74
C ASP A 93 1.67 -6.03 -12.89
N GLY A 94 0.70 -6.35 -12.03
CA GLY A 94 -0.23 -7.48 -12.21
C GLY A 94 -1.23 -7.32 -13.38
N LYS A 95 -0.90 -6.49 -14.38
CA LYS A 95 -1.63 -6.32 -15.63
C LYS A 95 -1.07 -7.17 -16.74
#